data_AF-A0A3P7QMX0-F1
#
_entry.id   AF-A0A3P7QMX0-F1
#
_cell.length_a   1.000
_cell.length_b   1.000
_cell.length_c   1.000
_cell.angle_alpha   90.00
_cell.angle_beta   90.00
_cell.angle_gamma   90.00
#
_symmetry.space_group_name_H-M   'P 1'
#
loop_
_entity.id
_entity.type
_entity.pdbx_description
1 polymer ?
#
loop_
_entity_poly.entity_id
_entity_poly.type
_entity_poly.pdbx_seq_one_letter_code
_entity_poly.pdbx_strand_id
1 'polypeptide(L)'
;MADGEEFSTSALYRDNPEWADVKPIYPTKEEEGAVRIAVSEQCEYCFCLVSNNLNIGIRDAFAYFRAVLASGEMSSRVFLLTEDCIQLNPANYTLWQFRRELLKKLEVDLSKELKYLDDIIMQTPKNYQVWHHRRCVVEWIGASVAENELTFTAQVIEDESKNYHAWQYRYKNHIY
;
A
#
# COMPACT_ATOMS: atom_id res chain seq x y z
N MET A 1 15.78 -25.73 7.13
CA MET A 1 14.86 -25.24 8.18
C MET A 1 15.18 -23.76 8.30
N ALA A 2 14.46 -22.94 7.54
CA ALA A 2 14.63 -21.50 7.54
C ALA A 2 13.44 -20.95 8.30
N ASP A 3 13.74 -20.16 9.32
CA ASP A 3 12.79 -19.55 10.24
C ASP A 3 11.77 -18.72 9.45
N GLY A 4 10.54 -19.22 9.41
CA GLY A 4 9.40 -18.41 9.03
C GLY A 4 9.09 -17.50 10.21
N GLU A 5 9.46 -16.23 10.12
CA GLU A 5 8.86 -15.22 10.97
C GLU A 5 7.35 -15.23 10.69
N GLU A 6 6.61 -15.82 11.63
CA GLU A 6 5.16 -15.79 11.66
C GLU A 6 4.73 -14.32 11.62
N PHE A 7 4.10 -13.91 10.52
CA PHE A 7 3.31 -12.68 10.48
C PHE A 7 2.34 -12.73 11.66
N SER A 8 2.47 -11.79 12.60
CA SER A 8 1.60 -11.65 13.76
C SER A 8 0.16 -11.51 13.29
N THR A 9 -0.56 -12.62 13.28
CA THR A 9 -1.97 -12.69 12.97
C THR A 9 -2.74 -11.98 14.09
N SER A 10 -3.55 -10.98 13.75
CA SER A 10 -4.69 -10.54 14.59
C SER A 10 -4.37 -9.70 15.86
N ALA A 11 -3.74 -8.53 15.73
CA ALA A 11 -3.87 -7.47 16.75
C ALA A 11 -4.31 -6.15 16.11
N LEU A 12 -5.40 -5.57 16.61
CA LEU A 12 -5.82 -4.22 16.24
C LEU A 12 -4.78 -3.21 16.76
N TYR A 13 -4.60 -2.10 16.06
CA TYR A 13 -3.69 -1.02 16.47
C TYR A 13 -4.06 -0.45 17.85
N ARG A 14 -5.35 -0.39 18.17
CA ARG A 14 -5.83 0.01 19.51
C ARG A 14 -5.36 -0.89 20.65
N ASP A 15 -5.04 -2.15 20.35
CA ASP A 15 -4.61 -3.15 21.32
C ASP A 15 -3.07 -3.28 21.34
N ASN A 16 -2.36 -2.58 20.44
CA ASN A 16 -0.90 -2.59 20.34
C ASN A 16 -0.29 -1.54 21.32
N PRO A 17 0.56 -1.96 22.27
CA PRO A 17 1.23 -1.04 23.20
C PRO A 17 2.08 0.03 22.52
N GLU A 18 2.64 -0.26 21.32
CA GLU A 18 3.44 0.70 20.56
C GLU A 18 2.62 1.87 20.00
N TRP A 19 1.29 1.77 20.02
CA TRP A 19 0.35 2.78 19.51
C TRP A 19 -0.46 3.44 20.62
N ALA A 20 -0.15 3.16 21.89
CA ALA A 20 -0.88 3.67 23.05
C ALA A 20 -0.81 5.21 23.21
N ASP A 21 0.22 5.84 22.62
CA ASP A 21 0.39 7.30 22.61
C ASP A 21 -0.47 8.01 21.54
N VAL A 22 -0.95 7.28 20.53
CA VAL A 22 -1.73 7.83 19.42
C VAL A 22 -3.22 7.71 19.71
N LYS A 23 -3.92 8.84 19.70
CA LYS A 23 -5.39 8.86 19.80
C LYS A 23 -6.01 8.68 18.40
N PRO A 24 -6.70 7.57 18.10
CA PRO A 24 -7.26 7.32 16.77
C PRO A 24 -8.36 8.34 16.42
N ILE A 25 -8.42 8.72 15.13
CA ILE A 25 -9.44 9.63 14.59
C ILE A 25 -10.39 8.84 13.70
N TYR A 26 -11.51 8.40 14.27
CA TYR A 26 -12.55 7.70 13.51
C TYR A 26 -13.40 8.67 12.67
N PRO A 27 -14.01 8.19 11.57
CA PRO A 27 -14.97 8.99 10.81
C PRO A 27 -16.14 9.48 11.66
N THR A 28 -16.65 10.69 11.36
CA THR A 28 -17.83 11.21 12.06
C THR A 28 -19.10 10.47 11.61
N LYS A 29 -20.16 10.51 12.41
CA LYS A 29 -21.47 9.93 12.03
C LYS A 29 -22.03 10.54 10.74
N GLU A 30 -21.68 11.78 10.46
CA GLU A 30 -22.06 12.50 9.23
C GLU A 30 -21.28 11.97 8.02
N GLU A 31 -19.97 11.73 8.17
CA GLU A 31 -19.14 11.09 7.14
C GLU A 31 -19.60 9.66 6.83
N GLU A 32 -19.91 8.88 7.87
CA GLU A 32 -20.44 7.51 7.72
C GLU A 32 -21.85 7.48 7.11
N GLY A 33 -22.64 8.53 7.35
CA GLY A 33 -24.00 8.68 6.82
C GLY A 33 -24.05 9.14 5.37
N ALA A 34 -23.07 9.94 4.93
CA ALA A 34 -23.03 10.53 3.59
C ALA A 34 -22.58 9.53 2.51
N VAL A 35 -21.66 8.62 2.84
CA VAL A 35 -21.19 7.56 1.94
C VAL A 35 -21.00 6.28 2.74
N ARG A 36 -22.04 5.45 2.80
CA ARG A 36 -21.89 4.08 3.28
C ARG A 36 -21.12 3.31 2.21
N ILE A 37 -19.80 3.24 2.36
CA ILE A 37 -19.04 2.18 1.72
C ILE A 37 -19.47 0.91 2.45
N ALA A 38 -20.43 0.18 1.87
CA ALA A 38 -20.50 -1.24 2.12
C ALA A 38 -19.15 -1.76 1.66
N VAL A 39 -18.22 -1.97 2.60
CA VAL A 39 -16.96 -2.65 2.34
C VAL A 39 -17.42 -4.04 1.93
N SER A 40 -17.62 -4.22 0.63
CA SER A 40 -18.20 -5.43 0.10
C SER A 40 -17.26 -6.56 0.49
N GLU A 41 -17.83 -7.71 0.79
CA GLU A 41 -17.11 -8.96 1.04
C GLU A 41 -16.27 -9.43 -0.19
N GLN A 42 -16.08 -8.56 -1.19
CA GLN A 42 -15.42 -8.77 -2.47
C GLN A 42 -13.99 -8.24 -2.53
N CYS A 43 -13.36 -7.96 -1.39
CA CYS A 43 -11.93 -8.28 -1.28
C CYS A 43 -11.78 -9.80 -1.09
N GLU A 44 -12.21 -10.59 -2.08
CA GLU A 44 -12.11 -12.06 -2.09
C GLU A 44 -10.66 -12.56 -2.14
N TYR A 45 -9.67 -11.65 -2.19
CA TYR A 45 -8.25 -11.98 -2.24
C TYR A 45 -7.51 -11.93 -0.90
N CYS A 46 -8.16 -11.55 0.20
CA CYS A 46 -7.59 -11.73 1.53
C CYS A 46 -8.23 -12.98 2.15
N PHE A 47 -7.61 -14.15 1.93
CA PHE A 47 -7.97 -15.38 2.65
C PHE A 47 -7.50 -15.26 4.12
N CYS A 48 -8.21 -14.45 4.89
CA CYS A 48 -8.18 -14.41 6.34
C CYS A 48 -9.63 -14.42 6.83
N LEU A 49 -10.12 -15.65 6.96
CA LEU A 49 -11.35 -16.12 7.58
C LEU A 49 -12.24 -15.10 8.34
N VAL A 50 -13.49 -15.01 7.84
CA VAL A 50 -14.75 -14.68 8.52
C VAL A 50 -15.13 -13.20 8.64
N SER A 51 -16.14 -12.86 7.83
CA SER A 51 -17.00 -11.68 7.90
C SER A 51 -17.26 -11.20 9.34
N ASN A 52 -17.03 -9.90 9.55
CA ASN A 52 -17.12 -9.06 10.77
C ASN A 52 -15.77 -8.51 11.28
N ASN A 53 -14.64 -9.20 11.13
CA ASN A 53 -13.36 -8.72 11.69
C ASN A 53 -12.58 -7.81 10.73
N LEU A 54 -12.68 -8.05 9.41
CA LEU A 54 -11.99 -7.24 8.39
C LEU A 54 -12.41 -5.76 8.40
N ASN A 55 -13.71 -5.49 8.58
CA ASN A 55 -14.21 -4.12 8.65
C ASN A 55 -13.68 -3.39 9.90
N ILE A 56 -13.55 -4.09 11.03
CA ILE A 56 -12.98 -3.54 12.26
C ILE A 56 -11.49 -3.20 12.05
N GLY A 57 -10.72 -4.10 11.43
CA GLY A 57 -9.32 -3.86 11.10
C GLY A 57 -9.12 -2.66 10.15
N ILE A 58 -9.95 -2.54 9.11
CA ILE A 58 -9.93 -1.38 8.19
C ILE A 58 -10.21 -0.09 8.94
N ARG A 59 -11.29 -0.05 9.74
CA ARG A 59 -11.65 1.16 10.48
C ARG A 59 -10.57 1.55 11.47
N ASP A 60 -9.95 0.57 12.11
CA ASP A 60 -8.89 0.79 13.09
C ASP A 60 -7.62 1.34 12.43
N ALA A 61 -7.07 0.63 11.44
CA ALA A 61 -5.86 1.07 10.72
C ALA A 61 -6.05 2.47 10.11
N PHE A 62 -7.18 2.74 9.45
CA PHE A 62 -7.43 4.06 8.88
C PHE A 62 -7.70 5.16 9.91
N ALA A 63 -8.19 4.84 11.12
CA ALA A 63 -8.32 5.82 12.19
C ALA A 63 -6.96 6.22 12.77
N TYR A 64 -6.04 5.26 12.91
CA TYR A 64 -4.65 5.53 13.27
C TYR A 64 -3.91 6.29 12.16
N PHE A 65 -4.14 5.95 10.89
CA PHE A 65 -3.57 6.69 9.77
C PHE A 65 -4.03 8.15 9.76
N ARG A 66 -5.32 8.42 10.02
CA ARG A 66 -5.83 9.79 10.16
C ARG A 66 -5.16 10.55 11.32
N ALA A 67 -4.96 9.89 12.46
CA ALA A 67 -4.30 10.49 13.62
C ALA A 67 -2.84 10.88 13.32
N VAL A 68 -2.10 9.97 12.70
CA VAL A 68 -0.71 10.19 12.28
C VAL A 68 -0.60 11.27 11.22
N LEU A 69 -1.52 11.28 10.25
CA LEU A 69 -1.55 12.30 9.21
C LEU A 69 -1.80 13.70 9.81
N ALA A 70 -2.62 13.78 10.86
CA ALA A 70 -2.89 15.03 11.58
C ALA A 70 -1.71 15.46 12.47
N SER A 71 -0.96 14.53 13.06
CA SER A 71 0.23 14.85 13.85
C SER A 71 1.47 15.16 13.00
N GLY A 72 1.50 14.67 11.75
CA GLY A 72 2.66 14.78 10.87
C GLY A 72 3.81 13.85 11.28
N GLU A 73 3.54 12.81 12.06
CA GLU A 73 4.57 11.87 12.51
C GLU A 73 5.17 11.10 11.33
N MET A 74 6.50 11.14 11.20
CA MET A 74 7.26 10.43 10.17
C MET A 74 8.25 9.47 10.82
N SER A 75 7.76 8.29 11.23
CA SER A 75 8.51 7.26 11.95
C SER A 75 8.45 5.91 11.24
N SER A 76 9.33 4.97 11.63
CA SER A 76 9.35 3.62 11.06
C SER A 76 8.05 2.83 11.33
N ARG A 77 7.42 2.99 12.51
CA ARG A 77 6.11 2.37 12.80
C ARG A 77 5.01 2.89 11.89
N VAL A 78 5.05 4.18 11.56
CA VAL A 78 4.11 4.81 10.63
C VAL A 78 4.32 4.28 9.21
N PHE A 79 5.55 4.03 8.81
CA PHE A 79 5.84 3.39 7.53
C PHE A 79 5.19 2.00 7.42
N LEU A 80 5.29 1.17 8.47
CA LEU A 80 4.61 -0.13 8.54
C LEU A 80 3.08 0.03 8.52
N LEU A 81 2.52 1.01 9.24
CA LEU A 81 1.09 1.31 9.16
C LEU A 81 0.64 1.63 7.72
N THR A 82 1.47 2.33 6.94
CA THR A 82 1.09 2.60 5.54
C THR A 82 1.02 1.34 4.69
N GLU A 83 1.84 0.33 4.98
CA GLU A 83 1.81 -0.95 4.29
C GLU A 83 0.50 -1.69 4.56
N ASP A 84 0.09 -1.78 5.83
CA ASP A 84 -1.19 -2.37 6.21
C ASP A 84 -2.36 -1.63 5.56
N CYS A 85 -2.37 -0.29 5.59
CA CYS A 85 -3.41 0.49 4.94
C CYS A 85 -3.44 0.29 3.41
N ILE A 86 -2.30 0.03 2.76
CA ILE A 86 -2.22 -0.24 1.32
C ILE A 86 -2.85 -1.60 1.02
N GLN A 87 -2.57 -2.63 1.82
CA GLN A 87 -3.21 -3.95 1.65
C GLN A 87 -4.73 -3.85 1.76
N LEU A 88 -5.22 -2.98 2.65
CA LEU A 88 -6.65 -2.78 2.89
C LEU A 88 -7.33 -1.93 1.81
N ASN A 89 -6.66 -0.90 1.29
CA ASN A 89 -7.17 -0.06 0.21
C ASN A 89 -6.03 0.55 -0.63
N PRO A 90 -5.54 -0.16 -1.65
CA PRO A 90 -4.42 0.30 -2.46
C PRO A 90 -4.83 1.46 -3.39
N ALA A 91 -6.11 1.79 -3.52
CA ALA A 91 -6.57 2.91 -4.35
C ALA A 91 -6.50 4.27 -3.62
N ASN A 92 -6.14 4.29 -2.33
CA ASN A 92 -6.07 5.52 -1.54
C ASN A 92 -4.88 6.40 -1.94
N TYR A 93 -5.13 7.47 -2.69
CA TYR A 93 -4.08 8.37 -3.17
C TYR A 93 -3.31 9.09 -2.05
N THR A 94 -4.00 9.48 -0.97
CA THR A 94 -3.40 10.19 0.18
C THR A 94 -2.36 9.33 0.86
N LEU A 95 -2.63 8.03 0.97
CA LEU A 95 -1.73 7.05 1.54
C LEU A 95 -0.43 6.94 0.75
N TRP A 96 -0.51 6.80 -0.58
CA TRP A 96 0.66 6.75 -1.44
C TRP A 96 1.46 8.05 -1.43
N GLN A 97 0.78 9.20 -1.40
CA GLN A 97 1.46 10.48 -1.27
C GLN A 97 2.23 10.58 0.04
N PHE A 98 1.62 10.16 1.15
CA PHE A 98 2.28 10.17 2.46
C PHE A 98 3.43 9.16 2.52
N ARG A 99 3.26 7.95 1.98
CA ARG A 99 4.32 6.94 1.88
C ARG A 99 5.54 7.46 1.12
N ARG A 100 5.36 8.22 0.04
CA ARG A 100 6.47 8.86 -0.69
C ARG A 100 7.27 9.84 0.18
N GLU A 101 6.60 10.60 1.02
CA GLU A 101 7.27 11.51 1.95
C GLU A 101 8.01 10.73 3.05
N LEU A 102 7.44 9.63 3.55
CA LEU A 102 8.12 8.72 4.47
C LEU A 102 9.37 8.09 3.87
N LEU A 103 9.31 7.58 2.63
CA LEU A 103 10.45 6.99 1.93
C LEU A 103 11.64 7.96 1.88
N LYS A 104 11.37 9.22 1.54
CA LYS A 104 12.40 10.28 1.51
C LYS A 104 12.92 10.61 2.91
N LYS A 105 12.02 10.74 3.90
CA LYS A 105 12.37 11.18 5.25
C LYS A 105 13.17 10.13 6.02
N LEU A 106 12.82 8.85 5.85
CA LEU A 106 13.42 7.72 6.53
C LEU A 106 14.60 7.11 5.74
N GLU A 107 14.89 7.64 4.56
CA GLU A 107 15.97 7.17 3.67
C GLU A 107 15.90 5.65 3.44
N VAL A 108 14.68 5.15 3.21
CA VAL A 108 14.42 3.72 2.96
C VAL A 108 15.09 3.30 1.66
N ASP A 109 15.66 2.10 1.65
CA ASP A 109 16.21 1.48 0.43
C ASP A 109 15.11 1.30 -0.62
N LEU A 110 15.16 2.12 -1.67
CA LEU A 110 14.20 2.12 -2.77
C LEU A 110 14.18 0.80 -3.54
N SER A 111 15.24 -0.01 -3.47
CA SER A 111 15.28 -1.35 -4.06
C SER A 111 14.32 -2.30 -3.36
N LYS A 112 14.15 -2.14 -2.04
CA LYS A 112 13.16 -2.90 -1.27
C LYS A 112 11.74 -2.43 -1.59
N GLU A 113 11.56 -1.13 -1.77
CA GLU A 113 10.26 -0.58 -2.17
C GLU A 113 9.84 -1.07 -3.57
N LEU A 114 10.76 -1.18 -4.54
CA LEU A 114 10.44 -1.75 -5.85
C LEU A 114 9.98 -3.20 -5.76
N LYS A 115 10.64 -4.02 -4.94
CA LYS A 115 10.23 -5.42 -4.70
C LYS A 115 8.84 -5.51 -4.06
N TYR A 116 8.59 -4.67 -3.06
CA TYR A 116 7.25 -4.54 -2.48
C TYR A 116 6.21 -4.19 -3.55
N LEU A 117 6.53 -3.27 -4.46
CA LEU A 117 5.62 -2.90 -5.55
C LEU A 117 5.44 -3.98 -6.60
N ASP A 118 6.42 -4.85 -6.84
CA ASP A 118 6.25 -6.02 -7.69
C ASP A 118 5.09 -6.87 -7.16
N ASP A 119 5.10 -7.19 -5.86
CA ASP A 119 4.06 -7.99 -5.20
C ASP A 119 2.68 -7.32 -5.26
N ILE A 120 2.60 -6.02 -4.97
CA ILE A 120 1.33 -5.28 -4.99
C ILE A 120 0.75 -5.18 -6.41
N ILE A 121 1.60 -4.95 -7.42
CA ILE A 121 1.14 -4.87 -8.82
C ILE A 121 0.66 -6.24 -9.30
N MET A 122 1.36 -7.32 -8.97
CA MET A 122 0.93 -8.67 -9.35
C MET A 122 -0.43 -9.03 -8.75
N GLN A 123 -0.73 -8.54 -7.53
CA GLN A 123 -2.04 -8.71 -6.90
C GLN A 123 -3.12 -7.74 -7.43
N THR A 124 -2.74 -6.51 -7.75
CA THR A 124 -3.66 -5.43 -8.16
C THR A 124 -3.22 -4.71 -9.44
N PRO A 125 -3.09 -5.41 -10.58
CA PRO A 125 -2.41 -4.89 -11.77
C PRO A 125 -3.17 -3.76 -12.49
N LYS A 126 -4.42 -3.49 -12.08
CA LYS A 126 -5.28 -2.43 -12.61
C LYS A 126 -5.35 -1.19 -11.72
N ASN A 127 -4.49 -1.11 -10.70
CA ASN A 127 -4.46 0.01 -9.77
C ASN A 127 -3.54 1.14 -10.25
N TYR A 128 -4.13 2.28 -10.62
CA TYR A 128 -3.37 3.44 -11.10
C TYR A 128 -2.35 3.98 -10.09
N GLN A 129 -2.71 4.03 -8.80
CA GLN A 129 -1.87 4.62 -7.77
C GLN A 129 -0.57 3.83 -7.59
N VAL A 130 -0.64 2.50 -7.66
CA VAL A 130 0.53 1.62 -7.53
C VAL A 130 1.51 1.84 -8.70
N TRP A 131 1.00 1.86 -9.94
CA TRP A 131 1.83 2.13 -11.12
C TRP A 131 2.44 3.54 -11.09
N HIS A 132 1.68 4.53 -10.64
CA HIS A 132 2.19 5.88 -10.48
C HIS A 132 3.29 5.96 -9.43
N HIS A 133 3.11 5.28 -8.29
CA HIS A 133 4.11 5.22 -7.23
C HIS A 133 5.39 4.52 -7.69
N ARG A 134 5.28 3.38 -8.38
CA ARG A 134 6.43 2.70 -8.99
C ARG A 134 7.22 3.63 -9.90
N ARG A 135 6.53 4.40 -10.75
CA ARG A 135 7.16 5.38 -11.62
C ARG A 135 7.97 6.41 -10.83
N CYS A 136 7.40 6.98 -9.76
CA CYS A 136 8.12 7.92 -8.91
C CYS A 136 9.39 7.31 -8.30
N VAL A 137 9.30 6.07 -7.81
CA VAL A 137 10.44 5.36 -7.21
C VAL A 137 11.54 5.10 -8.27
N VAL A 138 11.17 4.65 -9.47
CA VAL A 138 12.11 4.47 -10.59
C VAL A 138 12.77 5.79 -11.00
N GLU A 139 12.00 6.88 -11.06
CA GLU A 139 12.54 8.22 -11.36
C GLU A 139 13.55 8.68 -10.28
N TRP A 140 13.37 8.31 -9.02
CA TRP A 140 14.31 8.63 -7.94
C TRP A 140 15.59 7.79 -7.98
N ILE A 141 15.50 6.52 -8.35
CA ILE A 141 16.67 5.63 -8.49
C ILE A 141 17.47 5.96 -9.75
N GLY A 142 16.78 6.24 -10.86
CA GLY A 142 17.38 6.56 -12.15
C GLY A 142 17.62 5.34 -13.05
N ALA A 143 18.49 5.51 -14.05
CA ALA A 143 18.63 4.56 -15.16
C ALA A 143 19.16 3.16 -14.79
N SER A 144 19.71 2.98 -13.59
CA SER A 144 20.29 1.70 -13.17
C SER A 144 19.27 0.56 -13.04
N VAL A 145 17.98 0.88 -12.92
CA VAL A 145 16.91 -0.13 -12.83
C VAL A 145 16.19 -0.38 -14.15
N ALA A 146 16.58 0.31 -15.23
CA ALA A 146 15.89 0.24 -16.52
C ALA A 146 15.69 -1.19 -17.05
N GLU A 147 16.73 -2.03 -17.01
CA GLU A 147 16.65 -3.42 -17.45
C GLU A 147 15.67 -4.24 -16.60
N ASN A 148 15.71 -4.08 -15.28
CA ASN A 148 14.78 -4.76 -14.37
C ASN A 148 13.32 -4.35 -14.64
N GLU A 149 13.08 -3.07 -14.94
CA GLU A 149 11.75 -2.56 -15.29
C GLU A 149 11.21 -3.12 -16.62
N LEU A 150 12.10 -3.33 -17.60
CA LEU A 150 11.73 -4.02 -18.84
C LEU A 150 11.32 -5.47 -18.59
N THR A 151 12.09 -6.19 -17.76
CA THR A 151 11.79 -7.57 -17.39
C THR A 151 10.48 -7.66 -16.63
N PHE A 152 10.27 -6.80 -15.63
CA PHE A 152 9.06 -6.76 -14.83
C PHE A 152 7.82 -6.47 -15.70
N THR A 153 7.87 -5.42 -16.52
CA THR A 153 6.73 -5.07 -17.38
C THR A 153 6.45 -6.13 -18.44
N ALA A 154 7.48 -6.84 -18.94
CA ALA A 154 7.28 -7.97 -19.84
C ALA A 154 6.50 -9.10 -19.16
N GLN A 155 6.84 -9.44 -17.91
CA GLN A 155 6.13 -10.44 -17.13
C GLN A 155 4.66 -10.07 -16.92
N VAL A 156 4.37 -8.83 -16.50
CA VAL A 156 2.98 -8.38 -16.30
C VAL A 156 2.17 -8.41 -17.60
N ILE A 157 2.78 -8.10 -18.74
CA ILE A 157 2.14 -8.16 -20.06
C ILE A 157 1.97 -9.61 -20.52
N GLU A 158 2.88 -10.52 -20.19
CA GLU A 158 2.74 -11.95 -20.48
C GLU A 158 1.53 -12.53 -19.75
N ASP A 159 1.35 -12.17 -18.48
CA ASP A 159 0.19 -12.57 -17.67
C ASP A 159 -1.13 -11.93 -18.14
N GLU A 160 -1.13 -10.62 -18.45
CA GLU A 160 -2.29 -9.90 -18.99
C GLU A 160 -1.88 -9.01 -20.18
N SER A 161 -1.89 -9.58 -21.38
CA SER A 161 -1.48 -8.90 -22.63
C SER A 161 -2.20 -7.60 -22.96
N LYS A 162 -3.37 -7.35 -22.36
CA LYS A 162 -4.18 -6.13 -22.55
C LYS A 162 -4.09 -5.16 -21.38
N ASN A 163 -3.17 -5.35 -20.44
CA ASN A 163 -3.02 -4.45 -19.30
C ASN A 163 -2.57 -3.06 -19.75
N TYR A 164 -3.52 -2.12 -19.79
CA TYR A 164 -3.26 -0.75 -20.25
C TYR A 164 -2.20 -0.03 -19.40
N HIS A 165 -2.18 -0.28 -18.09
CA HIS A 165 -1.25 0.38 -17.18
C HIS A 165 0.19 -0.05 -17.43
N ALA A 166 0.43 -1.36 -17.62
CA ALA A 166 1.75 -1.90 -17.94
C ALA A 166 2.28 -1.36 -19.28
N TRP A 167 1.43 -1.36 -20.32
CA TRP A 167 1.79 -0.78 -21.63
C TRP A 167 2.07 0.72 -21.55
N GLN A 168 1.21 1.48 -20.85
CA GLN A 168 1.39 2.92 -20.68
C GLN A 168 2.66 3.24 -19.88
N TYR A 169 2.94 2.46 -18.83
CA TYR A 169 4.14 2.58 -18.02
C TYR A 169 5.40 2.34 -18.85
N ARG A 170 5.42 1.28 -19.67
CA ARG A 170 6.53 0.95 -20.56
C ARG A 170 6.80 2.05 -21.59
N TYR A 171 5.74 2.60 -22.21
CA TYR A 171 5.88 3.69 -23.18
C TYR A 171 6.42 4.97 -22.54
N LYS A 172 5.91 5.36 -21.37
CA LYS A 172 6.25 6.64 -20.72
C LYS A 172 7.64 6.68 -20.11
N ASN A 173 8.19 5.53 -19.69
CA ASN A 173 9.53 5.49 -19.10
C ASN A 173 10.65 5.44 -20.17
N HIS A 174 10.32 5.51 -21.47
CA HIS A 174 11.28 5.50 -22.58
C HIS A 174 12.35 4.40 -22.47
N ILE A 175 12.01 3.27 -21.88
CA ILE A 175 12.93 2.15 -21.76
C ILE A 175 12.86 1.37 -23.08
N TYR A 176 13.80 1.68 -23.98
CA TYR A 176 14.03 1.03 -25.27
C TYR A 176 15.48 0.58 -25.34
#